data_AF-A0AAD1RZY4-F1
#
_entry.id   AF-A0AAD1RZY4-F1
#
_cell.length_a   1.000
_cell.length_b   1.000
_cell.length_c   1.000
_cell.angle_alpha   90.00
_cell.angle_beta   90.00
_cell.angle_gamma   90.00
#
_symmetry.space_group_name_H-M   'P 1'
#
loop_
_entity.id
_entity.type
_entity.pdbx_description
1 polymer ?
#
loop_
_entity_poly.entity_id
_entity_poly.type
_entity_poly.pdbx_seq_one_letter_code
_entity_poly.pdbx_strand_id
1 'polypeptide(L)'
;MVIPSLPSVSPQWKLNDLLLNNTAVITRLQKTVHIYFRENDSPDTTPAMQWEAHKYVAKGELIRMASHLKRKREMDTRKLSQEIKILEEKHVRENTLLNYTALNRKLQEFTPQSF
;
A
#
# COMPACT_ATOMS: atom_id res chain seq x y z
N MET A 1 -40.34 10.82 26.89
CA MET A 1 -39.80 9.88 25.89
C MET A 1 -38.43 10.37 25.49
N VAL A 2 -37.38 9.62 25.81
CA VAL A 2 -36.00 9.92 25.41
C VAL A 2 -35.70 9.04 24.20
N ILE A 3 -35.46 9.65 23.04
CA ILE A 3 -35.06 8.90 21.83
C ILE A 3 -33.59 8.49 22.04
N PRO A 4 -33.25 7.19 21.99
CA PRO A 4 -31.86 6.76 22.08
C PRO A 4 -31.10 7.23 20.84
N SER A 5 -30.01 7.98 21.00
CA SER A 5 -29.12 8.33 19.89
C SER A 5 -28.47 7.07 19.33
N LEU A 6 -28.69 6.78 18.04
CA LEU A 6 -27.98 5.73 17.32
C LEU A 6 -26.47 6.01 17.37
N PRO A 7 -25.61 5.00 17.64
CA PRO A 7 -24.17 5.20 17.58
C PRO A 7 -23.79 5.61 16.16
N SER A 8 -23.09 6.73 16.02
CA SER A 8 -22.54 7.13 14.73
C SER A 8 -21.45 6.13 14.37
N VAL A 9 -21.79 5.16 13.52
CA VAL A 9 -20.79 4.28 12.90
C VAL A 9 -20.10 5.10 11.81
N SER A 10 -19.29 6.08 12.22
CA SER A 10 -18.30 6.66 11.33
C SER A 10 -17.21 5.60 11.14
N PRO A 11 -16.93 5.13 9.91
CA PRO A 11 -15.88 4.16 9.70
C PRO A 11 -14.54 4.79 10.11
N GLN A 12 -14.04 4.41 11.29
CA GLN A 12 -12.76 4.85 11.78
C GLN A 12 -11.68 4.30 10.85
N TRP A 13 -11.01 5.19 10.13
CA TRP A 13 -9.89 4.79 9.30
C TRP A 13 -8.80 4.16 10.17
N LYS A 14 -8.32 2.98 9.74
CA LYS A 14 -7.23 2.26 10.38
C LYS A 14 -5.99 2.31 9.49
N LEU A 15 -4.86 2.69 10.09
CA LEU A 15 -3.55 2.59 9.44
C LEU A 15 -3.20 1.11 9.23
N ASN A 16 -2.67 0.79 8.05
CA ASN A 16 -2.03 -0.50 7.82
C ASN A 16 -0.60 -0.45 8.38
N ASP A 17 -0.36 -1.13 9.50
CA ASP A 17 0.94 -1.09 10.19
C ASP A 17 2.08 -1.65 9.32
N LEU A 18 1.78 -2.55 8.37
CA LEU A 18 2.76 -3.06 7.41
C LEU A 18 3.32 -1.98 6.49
N LEU A 19 2.61 -0.86 6.29
CA LEU A 19 3.17 0.27 5.54
C LEU A 19 4.40 0.86 6.23
N LEU A 20 4.46 0.79 7.56
CA LEU A 20 5.54 1.35 8.36
C LEU A 20 6.82 0.50 8.30
N ASN A 21 6.71 -0.76 7.86
CA ASN A 21 7.88 -1.61 7.60
C ASN A 21 8.62 -1.22 6.31
N ASN A 22 8.00 -0.40 5.45
CA ASN A 22 8.63 0.05 4.20
C ASN A 22 9.46 1.31 4.45
N THR A 23 10.80 1.19 4.39
CA THR A 23 11.73 2.30 4.63
C THR A 23 11.46 3.50 3.70
N ALA A 24 11.07 3.28 2.44
CA ALA A 24 10.77 4.39 1.52
C ALA A 24 9.50 5.15 1.92
N VAL A 25 8.51 4.45 2.50
CA VAL A 25 7.31 5.08 3.08
C VAL A 25 7.71 5.93 4.28
N ILE A 26 8.51 5.39 5.20
CA ILE A 26 8.99 6.11 6.40
C ILE A 26 9.79 7.35 6.01
N THR A 27 10.79 7.23 5.14
CA THR A 27 11.60 8.36 4.68
C THR A 27 10.74 9.44 4.04
N ARG A 28 9.72 9.05 3.27
CA ARG A 28 8.79 10.01 2.67
C ARG A 28 7.92 10.71 3.70
N LEU A 29 7.38 9.98 4.68
CA LEU A 29 6.60 10.57 5.77
C LEU A 29 7.41 11.56 6.58
N GLN A 30 8.64 11.20 6.96
CA GLN A 30 9.55 12.09 7.68
C GLN A 30 9.79 13.39 6.90
N LYS A 31 10.00 13.29 5.58
CA LYS A 31 10.14 14.45 4.70
C LYS A 31 8.86 15.30 4.66
N THR A 32 7.69 14.66 4.53
CA THR A 32 6.39 15.36 4.54
C THR A 32 6.16 16.10 5.86
N VAL A 33 6.47 15.47 7.00
CA VAL A 33 6.35 16.08 8.34
C VAL A 33 7.21 17.33 8.43
N HIS A 34 8.49 17.24 8.06
CA HIS A 34 9.40 18.39 8.10
C HIS A 34 8.95 19.53 7.19
N ILE A 35 8.52 19.22 5.96
CA ILE A 35 8.04 20.22 5.00
C ILE A 35 6.77 20.91 5.54
N TYR A 36 5.83 20.13 6.06
CA TYR A 36 4.56 20.65 6.60
C TYR A 36 4.82 21.69 7.69
N PHE A 37 5.59 21.33 8.73
CA PHE A 37 5.82 22.27 9.85
C PHE A 37 6.65 23.49 9.44
N ARG A 38 7.60 23.33 8.50
CA ARG A 38 8.36 24.46 7.97
C ARG A 38 7.48 25.45 7.20
N GLU A 39 6.50 24.97 6.44
CA GLU A 39 5.66 25.79 5.56
C GLU A 39 4.42 26.35 6.25
N ASN A 40 4.04 25.79 7.40
CA ASN A 40 2.85 26.18 8.15
C ASN A 40 3.19 26.83 9.51
N ASP A 41 4.46 27.22 9.71
CA ASP A 41 4.87 28.01 10.87
C ASP A 41 4.35 29.45 10.70
N SER A 42 3.15 29.71 11.23
CA SER A 42 2.46 30.99 11.14
C SER A 42 2.01 31.46 12.52
N PRO A 43 2.21 32.75 12.86
CA PRO A 43 1.73 33.33 14.12
C PRO A 43 0.19 33.34 14.21
N ASP A 44 -0.52 33.21 13.09
CA ASP A 44 -1.99 33.24 13.02
C ASP A 44 -2.62 31.88 13.38
N THR A 45 -1.80 30.85 13.59
CA THR A 45 -2.25 29.48 13.87
C THR A 45 -1.77 28.99 15.22
N THR A 46 -2.64 28.33 15.97
CA THR A 46 -2.23 27.70 17.24
C THR A 46 -1.49 26.38 16.96
N PRO A 47 -0.56 25.96 17.84
CA PRO A 47 0.09 24.65 17.72
C PRO A 47 -0.89 23.47 17.64
N ALA A 48 -2.04 23.59 18.32
CA ALA A 48 -3.10 22.59 18.25
C ALA A 48 -3.72 22.51 16.85
N MET A 49 -4.02 23.65 16.22
CA MET A 49 -4.55 23.70 14.85
C MET A 49 -3.56 23.13 13.83
N GLN A 50 -2.28 23.49 13.97
CA GLN A 50 -1.20 22.95 13.13
C GLN A 50 -1.09 21.43 13.29
N TRP A 51 -1.16 20.90 14.51
CA TRP A 51 -1.13 19.46 14.76
C TRP A 51 -2.35 18.73 14.18
N GLU A 52 -3.56 19.28 14.35
CA GLU A 52 -4.77 18.71 13.77
C GLU A 52 -4.69 18.65 12.24
N ALA A 53 -4.34 19.76 11.60
CA ALA A 53 -4.17 19.83 10.15
C ALA A 53 -3.05 18.90 9.65
N HIS A 54 -1.94 18.82 10.36
CA HIS A 54 -0.86 17.87 10.08
C HIS A 54 -1.35 16.43 10.03
N LYS A 55 -2.16 15.99 11.01
CA LYS A 55 -2.70 14.62 11.05
C LYS A 55 -3.52 14.29 9.81
N TYR A 56 -4.33 15.22 9.31
CA TYR A 56 -5.11 15.02 8.08
C TYR A 56 -4.20 14.91 6.85
N VAL A 57 -3.17 15.74 6.75
CA VAL A 57 -2.17 15.68 5.67
C VAL A 57 -1.41 14.35 5.70
N ALA A 58 -0.91 13.94 6.87
CA ALA A 58 -0.20 12.69 7.06
C ALA A 58 -1.07 11.48 6.69
N LYS A 59 -2.34 11.47 7.11
CA LYS A 59 -3.32 10.44 6.73
C LYS A 59 -3.54 10.39 5.22
N GLY A 60 -3.71 11.53 4.56
CA GLY A 60 -3.84 11.60 3.11
C GLY A 60 -2.64 11.00 2.37
N GLU A 61 -1.43 11.33 2.82
CA GLU A 61 -0.19 10.77 2.27
C GLU A 61 -0.08 9.26 2.47
N LEU A 62 -0.42 8.75 3.66
CA LEU A 62 -0.46 7.32 3.95
C LEU A 62 -1.45 6.58 3.05
N ILE A 63 -2.67 7.10 2.88
CA ILE A 63 -3.69 6.52 1.99
C ILE A 63 -3.20 6.50 0.54
N ARG A 64 -2.60 7.60 0.07
CA ARG A 64 -2.04 7.71 -1.28
C ARG A 64 -0.96 6.66 -1.53
N MET A 65 0.00 6.52 -0.60
CA MET A 65 1.06 5.52 -0.69
C MET A 65 0.54 4.09 -0.63
N ALA A 66 -0.40 3.80 0.28
CA ALA A 66 -1.01 2.48 0.40
C ALA A 66 -1.74 2.08 -0.89
N SER A 67 -2.50 3.01 -1.47
CA SER A 67 -3.22 2.81 -2.73
C SER A 67 -2.25 2.54 -3.88
N HIS A 68 -1.16 3.30 -3.96
CA HIS A 68 -0.12 3.09 -4.96
C HIS A 68 0.55 1.71 -4.82
N LEU A 69 0.97 1.33 -3.61
CA LEU A 69 1.60 0.04 -3.36
C LEU A 69 0.66 -1.13 -3.63
N LYS A 70 -0.64 -0.98 -3.32
CA LYS A 70 -1.67 -1.97 -3.66
C LYS A 70 -1.76 -2.16 -5.17
N ARG A 71 -1.93 -1.06 -5.94
CA ARG A 71 -2.00 -1.13 -7.41
C ARG A 71 -0.75 -1.74 -8.03
N LYS A 72 0.43 -1.40 -7.51
CA LYS A 72 1.70 -1.96 -7.96
C LYS A 72 1.74 -3.48 -7.74
N ARG A 73 1.43 -3.96 -6.53
CA ARG A 73 1.35 -5.40 -6.25
C ARG A 73 0.35 -6.11 -7.16
N GLU A 74 -0.84 -5.56 -7.35
CA GLU A 74 -1.84 -6.16 -8.24
C GLU A 74 -1.34 -6.23 -9.69
N MET A 75 -0.63 -5.21 -10.17
CA MET A 75 -0.01 -5.24 -11.49
C MET A 75 1.08 -6.31 -11.60
N ASP A 76 1.97 -6.40 -10.61
CA ASP A 76 3.05 -7.37 -10.57
C ASP A 76 2.50 -8.81 -10.51
N THR A 77 1.47 -9.05 -9.69
CA THR A 77 0.76 -10.34 -9.62
C THR A 77 0.09 -10.68 -10.96
N ARG A 78 -0.64 -9.74 -11.58
CA ARG A 78 -1.28 -9.99 -12.88
C ARG A 78 -0.26 -10.35 -13.96
N LYS A 79 0.88 -9.65 -13.98
CA LYS A 79 1.97 -9.92 -14.93
C LYS A 79 2.53 -11.33 -14.70
N LEU A 80 2.86 -11.69 -13.47
CA LEU A 80 3.37 -13.02 -13.13
C LEU A 80 2.37 -14.13 -13.48
N SER A 81 1.09 -13.95 -13.18
CA SER A 81 0.05 -14.91 -13.56
C SER A 81 -0.07 -15.10 -15.08
N GLN A 82 0.07 -14.02 -15.86
CA GLN A 82 0.09 -14.12 -17.33
C GLN A 82 1.32 -14.86 -17.84
N GLU A 83 2.51 -14.58 -17.28
CA GLU A 83 3.76 -15.28 -17.63
C GLU A 83 3.65 -16.79 -17.36
N ILE A 84 3.10 -17.17 -16.20
CA ILE A 84 2.89 -18.57 -15.81
C ILE A 84 1.94 -19.25 -16.81
N LYS A 85 0.79 -18.64 -17.11
CA LYS A 85 -0.19 -19.20 -18.06
C LYS A 85 0.43 -19.48 -19.43
N ILE A 86 1.24 -18.54 -19.95
CA ILE A 86 1.93 -18.72 -21.24
C ILE A 86 2.91 -19.89 -21.18
N LEU A 87 3.65 -20.03 -20.07
CA LEU A 87 4.59 -21.13 -19.87
C LEU A 87 3.89 -22.49 -19.74
N GLU A 88 2.73 -22.54 -19.06
CA GLU A 88 1.89 -23.74 -18.97
C GLU A 88 1.42 -24.18 -20.36
N GLU A 89 0.85 -23.27 -21.14
CA GLU A 89 0.40 -23.57 -22.51
C GLU A 89 1.57 -24.04 -23.40
N LYS A 90 2.75 -23.43 -23.25
CA LYS A 90 3.95 -23.83 -24.00
C LYS A 90 4.45 -25.21 -23.56
N HIS A 91 4.45 -25.50 -22.27
CA HIS A 91 4.84 -26.81 -21.74
C HIS A 91 3.88 -27.90 -22.21
N VAL A 92 2.57 -27.65 -22.22
CA VAL A 92 1.58 -28.62 -22.73
C VAL A 92 1.80 -28.91 -24.23
N ARG A 93 2.14 -27.89 -25.03
CA ARG A 93 2.36 -28.08 -26.48
C ARG A 93 3.66 -28.80 -26.83
N GLU A 94 4.76 -28.42 -26.18
CA GLU A 94 6.11 -28.84 -26.59
C GLU A 94 6.71 -29.93 -25.68
N ASN A 95 6.17 -30.09 -24.46
CA ASN A 95 6.61 -31.04 -23.43
C ASN A 95 8.15 -31.17 -23.28
N THR A 96 8.83 -30.02 -23.21
CA THR A 96 10.28 -29.98 -23.02
C THR A 96 10.66 -29.76 -21.55
N LEU A 97 11.79 -30.35 -21.15
CA LEU A 97 12.38 -30.15 -19.82
C LEU A 97 12.73 -28.67 -19.55
N LEU A 98 13.10 -27.92 -20.59
CA LEU A 98 13.36 -26.47 -20.50
C LEU A 98 12.10 -25.69 -20.13
N ASN A 99 10.95 -26.02 -20.73
CA ASN A 99 9.69 -25.37 -20.39
C ASN A 99 9.23 -25.75 -18.97
N TYR A 100 9.41 -27.02 -18.57
CA TYR A 100 9.09 -27.50 -17.22
C TYR A 100 9.92 -26.80 -16.13
N THR A 101 11.23 -26.69 -16.33
CA THR A 101 12.14 -26.02 -15.40
C THR A 101 11.86 -24.52 -15.30
N ALA A 102 11.57 -23.86 -16.41
CA ALA A 102 11.18 -22.44 -16.43
C ALA A 102 9.84 -22.19 -15.70
N LEU A 103 8.85 -23.06 -15.90
CA LEU A 103 7.55 -22.98 -15.23
C LEU A 103 7.69 -23.16 -13.71
N ASN A 104 8.41 -24.20 -13.27
CA ASN A 104 8.63 -24.45 -11.84
C ASN A 104 9.34 -23.30 -11.14
N ARG A 105 10.35 -22.69 -11.78
CA ARG A 105 11.01 -21.50 -11.24
C ARG A 105 10.02 -20.34 -11.06
N LYS A 106 9.16 -20.10 -12.05
CA LYS A 106 8.16 -19.03 -12.00
C LYS A 106 7.07 -19.28 -10.96
N LEU A 107 6.68 -20.53 -10.74
CA LEU A 107 5.76 -20.90 -9.66
C LEU A 107 6.37 -20.65 -8.27
N GLN A 108 7.67 -20.85 -8.08
CA GLN A 108 8.36 -20.48 -6.83
C GLN A 108 8.38 -18.97 -6.58
N GLU A 109 8.54 -18.16 -7.64
CA GLU A 109 8.43 -16.69 -7.56
C GLU A 109 7.01 -16.21 -7.22
N PHE A 110 5.98 -17.00 -7.54
CA PHE A 110 4.56 -16.66 -7.28
C PHE A 110 4.13 -16.90 -5.82
N THR A 111 4.94 -17.59 -5.01
CA THR A 111 4.65 -17.74 -3.58
C THR A 111 4.54 -16.36 -2.94
N PRO A 112 3.38 -15.96 -2.37
CA PRO A 112 3.24 -14.63 -1.81
C PRO A 112 4.24 -14.49 -0.67
N GLN A 113 5.06 -13.43 -0.70
CA GLN A 113 5.77 -13.00 0.49
C GLN A 113 4.69 -12.65 1.53
N SER A 114 4.46 -13.57 2.47
CA SER A 114 3.61 -13.35 3.63
C SER A 114 4.17 -12.18 4.41
N PHE A 115 3.34 -11.14 4.58
CA PHE A 115 3.56 -10.13 5.61
C PHE A 115 2.88 -10.60 6.90
#